data_AF-A0A7K0WSX9-F1
#
_entry.id   AF-A0A7K0WSX9-F1
#
_cell.length_a   1.000
_cell.length_b   1.000
_cell.length_c   1.000
_cell.angle_alpha   90.00
_cell.angle_beta   90.00
_cell.angle_gamma   90.00
#
_symmetry.space_group_name_H-M   'P 1'
#
loop_
_entity.id
_entity.type
_entity.pdbx_description
1 polymer ?
#
loop_
_entity_poly.entity_id
_entity_poly.type
_entity_poly.pdbx_seq_one_letter_code
_entity_poly.pdbx_strand_id
1 'polypeptide(L)'
;MIDQIGSTSVEGPSRSSAALAMVDEWALEVHDGLVRKSLIVDDLLDLRAELADEPLLLIEVDQFLSSIPGKTVVEPKWWAATLATLRSELSQRLPAGAVVDS
;
A
#
# COMPACT_ATOMS: atom_id res chain seq x y z
N MET A 1 -15.55 2.84 44.24
CA MET A 1 -15.11 3.83 43.23
C MET A 1 -13.65 3.50 42.98
N ILE A 2 -13.37 2.74 41.93
CA ILE A 2 -12.04 2.23 41.58
C ILE A 2 -11.73 2.71 40.17
N ASP A 3 -10.56 3.33 40.04
CA ASP A 3 -9.98 3.96 38.87
C ASP A 3 -10.07 3.10 37.60
N GLN A 4 -10.70 3.66 36.57
CA GLN A 4 -10.65 3.16 35.21
C GLN A 4 -9.34 3.68 34.59
N ILE A 5 -8.31 2.82 34.58
CA ILE A 5 -7.05 3.11 33.88
C ILE A 5 -7.39 3.23 32.39
N GLY A 6 -7.20 4.44 31.85
CA GLY A 6 -7.32 4.70 30.42
C GLY A 6 -6.23 3.95 29.65
N SER A 7 -6.57 2.80 29.09
CA SER A 7 -5.79 2.17 28.03
C SER A 7 -6.06 2.89 26.72
N THR A 8 -5.55 4.12 26.57
CA THR A 8 -5.36 4.67 25.23
C THR A 8 -4.09 4.03 24.67
N SER A 9 -4.21 2.79 24.20
CA SER A 9 -3.22 2.21 23.29
C SER A 9 -3.21 3.11 22.05
N VAL A 10 -2.26 4.05 21.99
CA VAL A 10 -1.91 4.71 20.74
C VAL A 10 -1.12 3.69 19.91
N GLU A 11 -1.82 2.66 19.45
CA GLU A 11 -1.32 1.82 18.38
C GLU A 11 -1.25 2.73 17.16
N GLY A 12 -0.03 3.10 16.76
CA GLY A 12 0.19 3.64 15.42
C GLY A 12 -0.40 2.66 14.40
N PRO A 13 -0.78 3.12 13.20
CA PRO A 13 -1.36 2.22 12.20
C PRO A 13 -0.42 1.02 12.04
N SER A 14 -0.96 -0.20 12.21
CA SER A 14 -0.23 -1.42 11.86
C SER A 14 0.37 -1.21 10.48
N ARG A 15 1.61 -1.66 10.19
CA ARG A 15 2.26 -1.42 8.87
C ARG A 15 1.36 -1.74 7.68
N SER A 16 0.55 -2.78 7.83
CA SER A 16 -0.55 -3.15 6.96
C SER A 16 -1.54 -1.99 6.65
N SER A 17 -2.00 -1.30 7.69
CA SER A 17 -2.85 -0.11 7.57
C SER A 17 -2.12 1.09 6.97
N ALA A 18 -0.80 1.21 7.17
CA ALA A 18 0.01 2.27 6.56
C ALA A 18 0.16 2.05 5.04
N ALA A 19 0.47 0.82 4.62
CA ALA A 19 0.57 0.44 3.21
C ALA A 19 -0.74 0.70 2.44
N LEU A 20 -1.89 0.37 3.05
CA LEU A 20 -3.19 0.65 2.44
C LEU A 20 -3.47 2.16 2.32
N ALA A 21 -3.09 2.94 3.34
CA ALA A 21 -3.26 4.39 3.34
C ALA A 21 -2.40 5.07 2.26
N MET A 22 -1.17 4.61 2.03
CA MET A 22 -0.30 5.09 0.95
C MET A 22 -0.93 4.86 -0.42
N VAL A 23 -1.45 3.66 -0.67
CA VAL A 23 -2.11 3.33 -1.95
C VAL A 23 -3.38 4.15 -2.16
N ASP A 24 -4.17 4.39 -1.11
CA ASP A 24 -5.35 5.26 -1.18
C ASP A 24 -4.96 6.72 -1.45
N GLU A 25 -3.88 7.22 -0.86
CA GLU A 25 -3.35 8.57 -1.11
C GLU A 25 -2.93 8.73 -2.58
N TRP A 26 -2.09 7.84 -3.10
CA TRP A 26 -1.64 7.91 -4.49
C TRP A 26 -2.79 7.81 -5.49
N ALA A 27 -3.83 7.03 -5.17
CA ALA A 27 -5.02 6.92 -6.00
C ALA A 27 -5.78 8.25 -6.15
N LEU A 28 -5.73 9.13 -5.13
CA LEU A 28 -6.32 10.47 -5.18
C LEU A 28 -5.49 11.45 -6.01
N GLU A 29 -4.18 11.21 -6.11
CA GLU A 29 -3.23 12.05 -6.86
C GLU A 29 -3.12 11.68 -8.34
N VAL A 30 -3.70 10.54 -8.76
CA VAL A 30 -3.73 10.18 -10.19
C VAL A 30 -4.59 11.18 -10.95
N HIS A 31 -3.93 12.09 -11.67
CA HIS A 31 -4.55 13.07 -12.54
C HIS A 31 -4.47 12.63 -14.03
N ASP A 32 -5.22 13.28 -14.91
CA ASP A 32 -5.27 13.00 -16.36
C ASP A 32 -3.93 13.21 -17.11
N GLY A 33 -2.87 13.66 -16.43
CA GLY A 33 -1.54 13.88 -16.99
C GLY A 33 -0.62 12.67 -16.86
N LEU A 34 0.23 12.44 -17.87
CA LEU A 34 1.25 11.38 -17.84
C LEU A 34 2.04 11.35 -16.53
N VAL A 35 2.15 10.17 -15.93
CA VAL A 35 2.84 9.97 -14.64
C VAL A 35 4.31 9.68 -14.92
N ARG A 36 5.22 10.32 -14.19
CA ARG A 36 6.67 10.05 -14.34
C ARG A 36 6.97 8.64 -13.82
N LYS A 37 7.69 7.86 -14.62
CA LYS A 37 8.09 6.49 -14.27
C LYS A 37 8.90 6.45 -12.97
N SER A 38 9.74 7.46 -12.72
CA SER A 38 10.52 7.53 -11.47
C SER A 38 9.62 7.62 -10.24
N LEU A 39 8.54 8.40 -10.29
CA LEU A 39 7.60 8.51 -9.16
C LEU A 39 6.95 7.15 -8.85
N ILE A 40 6.47 6.47 -9.89
CA ILE A 40 5.90 5.12 -9.73
C ILE A 40 6.91 4.14 -9.12
N VAL A 41 8.18 4.21 -9.53
CA VAL A 41 9.23 3.36 -8.95
C VAL A 41 9.46 3.70 -7.49
N ASP A 42 9.56 4.98 -7.16
CA ASP A 42 9.77 5.44 -5.78
C ASP A 42 8.60 5.01 -4.89
N ASP A 43 7.36 5.25 -5.31
CA ASP A 43 6.13 4.82 -4.61
C ASP A 43 6.11 3.30 -4.37
N LEU A 44 6.41 2.50 -5.40
CA LEU A 44 6.45 1.04 -5.27
C LEU A 44 7.59 0.55 -4.35
N LEU A 45 8.73 1.24 -4.33
CA LEU A 45 9.84 0.92 -3.42
C LEU A 45 9.50 1.28 -1.97
N ASP A 46 8.81 2.39 -1.73
CA ASP A 46 8.31 2.77 -0.41
C ASP A 46 7.26 1.76 0.09
N LEU A 47 6.33 1.34 -0.78
CA LEU A 47 5.38 0.28 -0.47
C LEU A 47 6.07 -1.04 -0.12
N ARG A 48 7.12 -1.40 -0.89
CA ARG A 48 7.93 -2.60 -0.64
C ARG A 48 8.62 -2.57 0.72
N ALA A 49 9.08 -1.39 1.16
CA ALA A 49 9.70 -1.23 2.48
C ALA A 49 8.69 -1.43 3.62
N GLU A 50 7.48 -0.91 3.47
CA GLU A 50 6.40 -1.09 4.45
C GLU A 50 5.91 -2.54 4.54
N LEU A 51 5.95 -3.27 3.43
CA LEU A 51 5.51 -4.67 3.33
C LEU A 51 6.64 -5.69 3.54
N ALA A 52 7.77 -5.29 4.14
CA ALA A 52 8.96 -6.14 4.27
C ALA A 52 8.71 -7.51 4.94
N ASP A 53 7.71 -7.60 5.83
CA ASP A 53 7.35 -8.82 6.56
C ASP A 53 6.26 -9.66 5.85
N GLU A 54 5.78 -9.22 4.68
CA GLU A 54 4.66 -9.83 3.94
C GLU A 54 5.14 -10.40 2.59
N PRO A 55 5.78 -11.59 2.57
CA PRO A 55 6.50 -12.09 1.39
C PRO A 55 5.62 -12.29 0.15
N LEU A 56 4.33 -12.63 0.34
CA LEU A 56 3.39 -12.78 -0.78
C LEU A 56 3.07 -11.43 -1.43
N LEU A 57 2.96 -10.36 -0.64
CA LEU A 57 2.71 -9.02 -1.17
C LEU A 57 3.97 -8.43 -1.81
N LEU A 58 5.16 -8.73 -1.28
CA LEU A 58 6.42 -8.34 -1.91
C LEU A 58 6.56 -8.90 -3.33
N ILE A 59 6.12 -10.14 -3.56
CA ILE A 59 6.15 -10.74 -4.91
C ILE A 59 5.28 -9.95 -5.88
N GLU A 60 4.10 -9.50 -5.46
CA GLU A 60 3.21 -8.69 -6.30
C GLU A 60 3.84 -7.32 -6.62
N VAL A 61 4.42 -6.65 -5.61
CA VAL A 61 5.12 -5.36 -5.81
C VAL A 61 6.31 -5.52 -6.76
N ASP A 62 7.11 -6.58 -6.60
CA ASP A 62 8.24 -6.88 -7.49
C ASP A 62 7.79 -7.16 -8.94
N GLN A 63 6.63 -7.83 -9.12
CA GLN A 63 6.02 -8.01 -10.44
C GLN A 63 5.61 -6.68 -11.07
N PHE A 64 4.98 -5.77 -10.31
CA PHE A 64 4.64 -4.44 -10.82
C PHE A 64 5.87 -3.62 -11.20
N LEU A 65 6.92 -3.62 -10.36
CA LEU A 65 8.20 -2.97 -10.66
C LEU A 65 8.80 -3.47 -11.99
N SER A 66 8.71 -4.78 -12.25
CA SER A 66 9.23 -5.39 -13.49
C SER A 66 8.40 -5.07 -14.74
N SER A 67 7.13 -4.69 -14.57
CA SER A 67 6.16 -4.53 -15.66
C SER A 67 5.80 -3.08 -15.99
N ILE A 68 6.44 -2.10 -15.34
CA ILE A 68 6.16 -0.67 -15.57
C ILE A 68 6.41 -0.32 -17.05
N PRO A 69 5.37 0.08 -17.81
CA PRO A 69 5.48 0.38 -19.22
C PRO A 69 6.24 1.70 -19.44
N GLY A 70 6.60 1.96 -20.69
CA GLY A 70 7.27 3.21 -21.06
C GLY A 70 8.71 3.34 -20.54
N LYS A 71 9.42 4.32 -21.10
CA LYS A 71 10.83 4.60 -20.74
C LYS A 71 10.96 5.65 -19.64
N THR A 72 10.10 6.67 -19.67
CA THR A 72 10.19 7.85 -18.78
C THR A 72 8.84 8.25 -18.19
N VAL A 73 7.75 7.96 -18.90
CA VAL A 73 6.39 8.31 -18.52
C VAL A 73 5.46 7.12 -18.73
N VAL A 74 4.39 7.08 -17.95
CA VAL A 74 3.38 6.04 -17.91
C VAL A 74 2.00 6.66 -18.10
N GLU A 75 1.12 5.95 -18.80
CA GLU A 75 -0.27 6.39 -18.94
C GLU A 75 -0.98 6.34 -17.59
N PRO A 76 -1.76 7.38 -17.23
CA PRO A 76 -2.48 7.41 -15.95
C PRO A 76 -3.37 6.20 -15.75
N LYS A 77 -3.99 5.71 -16.83
CA LYS A 77 -4.88 4.53 -16.79
C LYS A 77 -4.17 3.27 -16.29
N TRP A 78 -2.91 3.09 -16.65
CA TRP A 78 -2.13 1.93 -16.22
C TRP A 78 -1.85 2.06 -14.74
N TRP A 79 -1.42 3.24 -14.30
CA TRP A 79 -1.10 3.47 -12.90
C TRP A 79 -2.34 3.35 -11.99
N ALA A 80 -3.46 3.93 -12.38
CA ALA A 80 -4.74 3.79 -11.69
C ALA A 80 -5.18 2.32 -11.56
N ALA A 81 -5.01 1.53 -12.63
CA ALA A 81 -5.33 0.10 -12.60
C ALA A 81 -4.41 -0.66 -11.65
N THR A 82 -3.11 -0.38 -11.66
CA THR A 82 -2.14 -0.98 -10.73
C THR A 82 -2.48 -0.66 -9.28
N LEU A 83 -2.78 0.61 -8.96
CA LEU A 83 -3.19 1.01 -7.62
C LEU A 83 -4.47 0.31 -7.17
N ALA A 84 -5.46 0.16 -8.06
CA ALA A 84 -6.68 -0.57 -7.75
C ALA A 84 -6.41 -2.06 -7.43
N THR A 85 -5.51 -2.70 -8.18
CA THR A 85 -5.08 -4.08 -7.89
C THR A 85 -4.35 -4.15 -6.55
N LEU A 86 -3.35 -3.30 -6.31
CA LEU A 86 -2.60 -3.28 -5.05
C LEU A 86 -3.53 -3.10 -3.85
N ARG A 87 -4.47 -2.16 -3.93
CA ARG A 87 -5.47 -1.93 -2.89
C ARG A 87 -6.31 -3.18 -2.60
N SER A 88 -6.73 -3.89 -3.64
CA SER A 88 -7.49 -5.14 -3.51
C SER A 88 -6.67 -6.23 -2.82
N GLU A 89 -5.45 -6.47 -3.31
CA GLU A 89 -4.55 -7.50 -2.75
C GLU A 89 -4.19 -7.20 -1.29
N LEU A 90 -3.92 -5.94 -0.96
CA LEU A 90 -3.67 -5.47 0.41
C LEU A 90 -4.90 -5.70 1.29
N SER A 91 -6.09 -5.27 0.84
CA SER A 91 -7.33 -5.42 1.61
C SER A 91 -7.70 -6.89 1.87
N GLN A 92 -7.32 -7.80 0.98
CA GLN A 92 -7.59 -9.24 1.11
C GLN A 92 -6.58 -9.97 1.99
N ARG A 93 -5.30 -9.58 1.93
CA ARG A 93 -4.21 -10.30 2.61
C ARG A 93 -3.88 -9.74 3.98
N LEU A 94 -4.14 -8.46 4.21
CA LEU A 94 -3.94 -7.86 5.51
C LEU A 94 -5.16 -8.21 6.38
N PRO A 95 -5.00 -9.05 7.42
CA PRO A 95 -6.12 -9.38 8.29
C PRO A 95 -6.62 -8.09 8.96
N ALA A 96 -7.93 -7.85 8.90
CA ALA A 96 -8.61 -6.80 9.65
C ALA A 96 -8.55 -7.14 11.14
N GLY A 97 -7.39 -6.93 11.76
CA GLY A 97 -7.11 -7.37 13.12
C GLY A 97 -7.06 -8.90 13.20
N ALA A 98 -5.92 -9.44 13.59
CA ALA A 98 -5.90 -10.79 14.11
C ALA A 98 -6.87 -10.86 15.30
N VAL A 99 -8.06 -11.45 15.08
CA VAL A 99 -8.81 -12.10 16.15
C VAL A 99 -7.87 -13.17 16.70
N VAL A 100 -7.12 -12.79 17.73
CA VAL A 100 -6.38 -13.72 18.58
C VAL A 100 -7.45 -14.51 19.32
N ASP A 101 -7.79 -15.67 18.78
CA ASP A 101 -8.51 -16.71 19.51
C ASP A 101 -7.55 -17.23 20.60
N SER A 102 -7.90 -17.01 21.86
CA SER A 102 -7.27 -17.62 23.04
C SER A 102 -8.32 -17.86 24.11
#